data_AF-A0AA96DJ50-F1
#
_entry.id   AF-A0AA96DJ50-F1
#
_cell.length_a   1.000
_cell.length_b   1.000
_cell.length_c   1.000
_cell.angle_alpha   90.00
_cell.angle_beta   90.00
_cell.angle_gamma   90.00
#
_symmetry.space_group_name_H-M   'P 1'
#
loop_
_entity.id
_entity.type
_entity.pdbx_description
1 polymer ?
#
loop_
_entity_poly.entity_id
_entity_poly.type
_entity_poly.pdbx_seq_one_letter_code
_entity_poly.pdbx_strand_id
1 'polypeptide(L)'
;MVKQIVRKIFQIKNIKLRIFILIILFIGSLAIFQYEIQTKTIKEMFQPQLSSNPEATEYFINAMGVASYIERLHNFVNYDSFLMKPLLYKMNKDYEKGKSLLPENSAEDVFWYMVLYRKIYGIGVATSNNDNSLSYDKDFKTEEDYKKYYEDILNRITRLGTFDFKYETPMITDNKLQIMNNLVEEYLNLVYKFMYDYFEKKSNLILDKRYLEDINSVYNLYKHYLINNDDKRVIDNKYFEIRILSYLLSIDMNQTLKIDCQNPKYKELFKNITDIENVSINLEPEYYSKELEYIFRKTSWLKNLVKSLNNCASLKEEVFEILKILNKE
;
A
#
# COMPACT_ATOMS: atom_id res chain seq x y z
N MET A 1 -18.58 -43.15 5.27
CA MET A 1 -17.46 -42.88 4.34
C MET A 1 -16.09 -42.84 5.04
N VAL A 2 -15.87 -41.96 6.04
CA VAL A 2 -14.57 -41.82 6.76
C VAL A 2 -14.08 -43.13 7.41
N LYS A 3 -14.96 -43.85 8.12
CA LYS A 3 -14.62 -45.15 8.76
C LYS A 3 -14.10 -46.21 7.78
N GLN A 4 -14.54 -46.19 6.52
CA GLN A 4 -14.08 -47.14 5.49
C GLN A 4 -12.69 -46.77 4.95
N ILE A 5 -12.41 -45.47 4.81
CA ILE A 5 -11.09 -44.97 4.37
C ILE A 5 -10.03 -45.28 5.42
N VAL A 6 -10.33 -45.02 6.71
CA VAL A 6 -9.43 -45.35 7.82
C VAL A 6 -9.12 -46.85 7.86
N ARG A 7 -10.13 -47.71 7.74
CA ARG A 7 -9.92 -49.17 7.67
C ARG A 7 -9.00 -49.60 6.52
N LYS A 8 -9.16 -49.00 5.33
CA LYS A 8 -8.28 -49.27 4.18
C LYS A 8 -6.83 -48.81 4.41
N ILE A 9 -6.60 -47.71 5.11
CA ILE A 9 -5.25 -47.23 5.45
C ILE A 9 -4.55 -48.18 6.42
N PHE A 10 -5.27 -48.71 7.41
CA PHE A 10 -4.72 -49.68 8.35
C PHE A 10 -4.41 -51.06 7.73
N GLN A 11 -4.96 -51.36 6.54
CA GLN A 11 -4.64 -52.55 5.75
C GLN A 11 -3.33 -52.42 4.94
N ILE A 12 -2.73 -51.23 4.85
CA ILE A 12 -1.45 -51.01 4.16
C ILE A 12 -0.32 -51.67 4.98
N LYS A 13 0.31 -52.70 4.41
CA LYS A 13 1.40 -53.45 5.06
C LYS A 13 2.69 -52.63 5.26
N ASN A 14 2.96 -51.66 4.37
CA ASN A 14 4.12 -50.80 4.49
C ASN A 14 3.89 -49.74 5.59
N ILE A 15 4.55 -49.94 6.73
CA ILE A 15 4.38 -49.09 7.91
C ILE A 15 4.82 -47.63 7.67
N LYS A 16 5.87 -47.40 6.86
CA LYS A 16 6.34 -46.06 6.52
C LYS A 16 5.30 -45.30 5.69
N LEU A 17 4.73 -45.97 4.69
CA LEU A 17 3.67 -45.41 3.85
C LEU A 17 2.40 -45.14 4.66
N ARG A 18 2.02 -46.05 5.56
CA ARG A 18 0.87 -45.88 6.44
C ARG A 18 1.04 -44.66 7.36
N ILE A 19 2.19 -44.53 8.01
CA ILE A 19 2.52 -43.38 8.87
C ILE A 19 2.48 -42.08 8.06
N PHE A 20 3.08 -42.09 6.86
CA PHE A 20 3.07 -40.93 5.97
C PHE A 20 1.66 -40.47 5.60
N ILE A 21 0.77 -41.38 5.19
CA ILE A 21 -0.63 -41.06 4.88
C ILE A 21 -1.37 -40.51 6.10
N LEU A 22 -1.16 -41.10 7.28
CA LEU A 22 -1.78 -40.63 8.52
C LEU A 22 -1.30 -39.23 8.90
N ILE A 23 -0.01 -38.92 8.72
CA ILE A 23 0.55 -37.58 8.93
C ILE A 23 -0.09 -36.59 7.98
N ILE A 24 -0.20 -36.91 6.68
CA ILE A 24 -0.85 -36.02 5.70
C ILE A 24 -2.30 -35.75 6.08
N LEU A 25 -3.06 -36.79 6.45
CA LEU A 25 -4.46 -36.62 6.86
C LEU A 25 -4.59 -35.78 8.13
N PHE A 26 -3.71 -36.00 9.10
CA PHE A 26 -3.68 -35.21 10.33
C PHE A 26 -3.38 -33.74 10.04
N ILE A 27 -2.32 -33.46 9.26
CA ILE A 27 -1.96 -32.09 8.83
C ILE A 27 -3.10 -31.46 8.04
N GLY A 28 -3.72 -32.20 7.12
CA GLY A 28 -4.87 -31.73 6.34
C GLY A 28 -6.07 -31.39 7.21
N SER A 29 -6.39 -32.24 8.19
CA SER A 29 -7.49 -31.98 9.14
C SER A 29 -7.22 -30.76 10.02
N LEU A 30 -5.98 -30.57 10.46
CA LEU A 30 -5.57 -29.41 11.24
C LEU A 30 -5.66 -28.12 10.39
N ALA A 31 -5.26 -28.19 9.13
CA ALA A 31 -5.37 -27.07 8.20
C ALA A 31 -6.83 -26.66 7.95
N ILE A 32 -7.75 -27.63 7.77
CA ILE A 32 -9.19 -27.36 7.62
C ILE A 32 -9.76 -26.71 8.88
N PHE A 33 -9.46 -27.25 10.05
CA PHE A 33 -9.93 -26.70 11.33
C PHE A 33 -9.42 -25.27 11.55
N GLN A 34 -8.15 -25.01 11.26
CA GLN A 34 -7.57 -23.66 11.32
C GLN A 34 -8.24 -22.70 10.33
N TYR A 35 -8.52 -23.16 9.11
CA TYR A 35 -9.22 -22.38 8.09
C TYR A 35 -10.63 -21.98 8.56
N GLU A 36 -11.38 -22.90 9.16
CA GLU A 36 -12.72 -22.62 9.69
C GLU A 36 -12.70 -21.58 10.82
N ILE A 37 -11.79 -21.72 11.80
CA ILE A 37 -11.63 -20.75 12.88
C ILE A 37 -11.30 -19.37 12.32
N GLN A 38 -10.34 -19.29 11.40
CA GLN A 38 -9.93 -18.01 10.82
C GLN A 38 -11.03 -17.36 10.00
N THR A 39 -11.72 -18.13 9.17
CA THR A 39 -12.85 -17.63 8.39
C THR A 39 -13.93 -17.08 9.31
N LYS A 40 -14.19 -17.71 10.47
CA LYS A 40 -15.12 -17.19 11.48
C LYS A 40 -14.63 -15.85 12.06
N THR A 41 -13.37 -15.76 12.47
CA THR A 41 -12.79 -14.50 12.97
C THR A 41 -12.86 -13.39 11.92
N ILE A 42 -12.56 -13.70 10.66
CA ILE A 42 -12.65 -12.75 9.54
C ILE A 42 -14.11 -12.31 9.33
N LYS A 43 -15.08 -13.21 9.43
CA LYS A 43 -16.53 -12.86 9.40
C LYS A 43 -16.93 -11.92 10.52
N GLU A 44 -16.36 -12.06 11.70
CA GLU A 44 -16.63 -11.15 12.83
C GLU A 44 -16.02 -9.75 12.60
N MET A 45 -14.87 -9.66 11.92
CA MET A 45 -14.22 -8.40 11.53
C MET A 45 -14.95 -7.69 10.37
N PHE A 46 -15.39 -8.47 9.37
CA PHE A 46 -16.04 -8.01 8.14
C PHE A 46 -17.53 -8.33 8.12
N GLN A 47 -18.18 -8.43 9.29
CA GLN A 47 -19.64 -8.44 9.52
C GLN A 47 -20.52 -8.34 8.26
N PRO A 48 -20.67 -9.43 7.46
CA PRO A 48 -21.24 -9.34 6.10
C PRO A 48 -22.66 -8.80 6.09
N GLN A 49 -23.39 -9.00 7.18
CA GLN A 49 -24.74 -8.52 7.38
C GLN A 49 -24.89 -6.99 7.35
N LEU A 50 -23.82 -6.22 7.60
CA LEU A 50 -23.88 -4.75 7.48
C LEU A 50 -23.49 -4.27 6.07
N SER A 51 -23.02 -5.17 5.19
CA SER A 51 -22.59 -4.82 3.83
C SER A 51 -23.78 -4.50 2.94
N SER A 52 -23.60 -3.53 2.03
CA SER A 52 -24.56 -3.27 0.96
C SER A 52 -24.69 -4.45 -0.01
N ASN A 53 -23.67 -5.33 -0.06
CA ASN A 53 -23.73 -6.59 -0.79
C ASN A 53 -23.08 -7.74 0.04
N PRO A 54 -23.87 -8.41 0.91
CA PRO A 54 -23.36 -9.48 1.76
C PRO A 54 -22.77 -10.65 0.99
N GLU A 55 -23.31 -10.96 -0.20
CA GLU A 55 -22.79 -12.04 -1.05
C GLU A 55 -21.37 -11.70 -1.55
N ALA A 56 -21.15 -10.46 -2.01
CA ALA A 56 -19.82 -10.00 -2.41
C ALA A 56 -18.81 -10.10 -1.26
N THR A 57 -19.23 -9.66 -0.07
CA THR A 57 -18.40 -9.72 1.14
C THR A 57 -18.08 -11.16 1.56
N GLU A 58 -19.01 -12.10 1.44
CA GLU A 58 -18.77 -13.52 1.72
C GLU A 58 -17.71 -14.13 0.78
N TYR A 59 -17.74 -13.80 -0.51
CA TYR A 59 -16.66 -14.20 -1.43
C TYR A 59 -15.31 -13.60 -1.03
N PHE A 60 -15.27 -12.33 -0.65
CA PHE A 60 -14.04 -11.69 -0.16
C PHE A 60 -13.52 -12.35 1.12
N ILE A 61 -14.39 -12.72 2.06
CA ILE A 61 -14.03 -13.44 3.28
C ILE A 61 -13.43 -14.80 2.98
N ASN A 62 -13.97 -15.53 1.99
CA ASN A 62 -13.39 -16.78 1.53
C ASN A 62 -11.97 -16.56 0.97
N ALA A 63 -11.77 -15.50 0.17
CA ALA A 63 -10.44 -15.13 -0.31
C ALA A 63 -9.48 -14.83 0.85
N MET A 64 -9.92 -14.09 1.87
CA MET A 64 -9.14 -13.79 3.08
C MET A 64 -8.78 -15.04 3.89
N GLY A 65 -9.68 -16.03 3.95
CA GLY A 65 -9.41 -17.32 4.58
C GLY A 65 -8.26 -18.06 3.88
N VAL A 66 -8.25 -18.05 2.54
CA VAL A 66 -7.15 -18.62 1.74
C VAL A 66 -5.87 -17.79 1.89
N ALA A 67 -5.96 -16.46 1.87
CA ALA A 67 -4.82 -15.56 2.07
C ALA A 67 -4.11 -15.81 3.41
N SER A 68 -4.88 -16.05 4.48
CA SER A 68 -4.34 -16.38 5.79
C SER A 68 -3.53 -17.69 5.77
N TYR A 69 -3.99 -18.70 5.00
CA TYR A 69 -3.24 -19.94 4.82
C TYR A 69 -1.97 -19.73 4.00
N ILE A 70 -2.05 -18.93 2.92
CA ILE A 70 -0.90 -18.52 2.12
C ILE A 70 0.16 -17.84 3.01
N GLU A 71 -0.22 -16.87 3.84
CA GLU A 71 0.72 -16.15 4.71
C GLU A 71 1.47 -17.10 5.66
N ARG A 72 0.80 -18.13 6.19
CA ARG A 72 1.48 -19.14 7.03
C ARG A 72 2.41 -20.04 6.25
N LEU A 73 1.97 -20.48 5.07
CA LEU A 73 2.78 -21.35 4.20
C LEU A 73 4.01 -20.60 3.66
N HIS A 74 3.89 -19.29 3.49
CA HIS A 74 4.93 -18.40 2.98
C HIS A 74 6.17 -18.31 3.88
N ASN A 75 6.05 -18.72 5.14
CA ASN A 75 7.19 -18.91 6.03
C ASN A 75 8.14 -20.02 5.57
N PHE A 76 7.72 -20.87 4.64
CA PHE A 76 8.47 -22.04 4.21
C PHE A 76 8.72 -22.07 2.71
N VAL A 77 7.90 -21.40 1.90
CA VAL A 77 7.99 -21.44 0.43
C VAL A 77 7.62 -20.08 -0.16
N ASN A 78 8.28 -19.70 -1.25
CA ASN A 78 8.00 -18.46 -1.97
C ASN A 78 6.62 -18.45 -2.64
N TYR A 79 6.08 -17.26 -2.90
CA TYR A 79 4.77 -17.06 -3.52
C TYR A 79 4.67 -17.64 -4.94
N ASP A 80 5.76 -17.64 -5.72
CA ASP A 80 5.80 -18.18 -7.09
C ASP A 80 5.90 -19.71 -7.16
N SER A 81 6.01 -20.39 -6.02
CA SER A 81 6.20 -21.83 -5.94
C SER A 81 4.98 -22.62 -6.46
N PHE A 82 5.24 -23.85 -6.91
CA PHE A 82 4.16 -24.73 -7.40
C PHE A 82 3.09 -25.02 -6.33
N LEU A 83 3.48 -24.98 -5.05
CA LEU A 83 2.59 -25.19 -3.90
C LEU A 83 1.66 -23.99 -3.67
N MET A 84 2.15 -22.78 -3.91
CA MET A 84 1.39 -21.55 -3.72
C MET A 84 0.42 -21.27 -4.87
N LYS A 85 0.77 -21.63 -6.12
CA LYS A 85 -0.06 -21.35 -7.31
C LYS A 85 -1.53 -21.77 -7.18
N PRO A 86 -1.89 -22.99 -6.73
CA PRO A 86 -3.29 -23.37 -6.56
C PRO A 86 -4.03 -22.54 -5.52
N LEU A 87 -3.34 -22.14 -4.44
CA LEU A 87 -3.92 -21.33 -3.37
C LEU A 87 -4.15 -19.91 -3.85
N LEU A 88 -3.16 -19.30 -4.50
CA LEU A 88 -3.26 -17.99 -5.12
C LEU A 88 -4.39 -17.95 -6.17
N TYR A 89 -4.52 -19.01 -6.98
CA TYR A 89 -5.62 -19.13 -7.93
C TYR A 89 -6.98 -19.19 -7.24
N LYS A 90 -7.12 -19.97 -6.16
CA LYS A 90 -8.39 -20.04 -5.41
C LYS A 90 -8.74 -18.70 -4.77
N MET A 91 -7.76 -18.06 -4.12
CA MET A 91 -7.90 -16.74 -3.51
C MET A 91 -8.36 -15.72 -4.55
N ASN A 92 -7.68 -15.66 -5.70
CA ASN A 92 -8.03 -14.74 -6.77
C ASN A 92 -9.41 -15.03 -7.38
N LYS A 93 -9.76 -16.30 -7.56
CA LYS A 93 -11.08 -16.70 -8.07
C LYS A 93 -12.21 -16.18 -7.15
N ASP A 94 -12.04 -16.31 -5.84
CA ASP A 94 -13.04 -15.83 -4.88
C ASP A 94 -13.07 -14.29 -4.85
N TYR A 95 -11.91 -13.64 -4.86
CA TYR A 95 -11.81 -12.19 -4.94
C TYR A 95 -12.52 -11.62 -6.19
N GLU A 96 -12.21 -12.13 -7.37
CA GLU A 96 -12.81 -11.67 -8.63
C GLU A 96 -14.33 -11.93 -8.66
N LYS A 97 -14.78 -13.04 -8.06
CA LYS A 97 -16.22 -13.31 -7.92
C LYS A 97 -16.90 -12.28 -7.01
N GLY A 98 -16.31 -11.96 -5.86
CA GLY A 98 -16.82 -10.91 -4.97
C GLY A 98 -16.82 -9.54 -5.63
N LYS A 99 -15.70 -9.16 -6.27
CA LYS A 99 -15.55 -7.91 -7.03
C LYS A 99 -16.60 -7.76 -8.12
N SER A 100 -16.91 -8.83 -8.87
CA SER A 100 -17.91 -8.80 -9.95
C SER A 100 -19.34 -8.50 -9.48
N LEU A 101 -19.61 -8.61 -8.18
CA LEU A 101 -20.90 -8.30 -7.56
C LEU A 101 -20.96 -6.86 -7.03
N LEU A 102 -19.84 -6.14 -7.03
CA LEU A 102 -19.78 -4.73 -6.62
C LEU A 102 -20.03 -3.80 -7.82
N PRO A 103 -20.48 -2.55 -7.58
CA PRO A 103 -20.49 -1.52 -8.60
C PRO A 103 -19.10 -1.28 -9.18
N GLU A 104 -19.02 -0.96 -10.47
CA GLU A 104 -17.75 -0.76 -11.20
C GLU A 104 -16.81 0.27 -10.54
N ASN A 105 -17.40 1.32 -9.95
CA ASN A 105 -16.66 2.40 -9.29
C ASN A 105 -16.58 2.25 -7.76
N SER A 106 -16.77 1.04 -7.21
CA SER A 106 -16.72 0.83 -5.76
C SER A 106 -15.38 1.24 -5.14
N ALA A 107 -15.33 1.77 -3.93
CA ALA A 107 -14.08 1.85 -3.18
C ALA A 107 -13.77 0.53 -2.44
N GLU A 108 -14.77 -0.37 -2.35
CA GLU A 108 -14.70 -1.60 -1.56
C GLU A 108 -13.72 -2.62 -2.12
N ASP A 109 -13.75 -2.85 -3.43
CA ASP A 109 -12.79 -3.73 -4.10
C ASP A 109 -11.35 -3.20 -4.03
N VAL A 110 -11.16 -1.88 -3.95
CA VAL A 110 -9.83 -1.26 -3.76
C VAL A 110 -9.28 -1.61 -2.38
N PHE A 111 -10.08 -1.43 -1.32
CA PHE A 111 -9.67 -1.82 0.03
C PHE A 111 -9.43 -3.32 0.12
N TRP A 112 -10.35 -4.14 -0.40
CA TRP A 112 -10.20 -5.60 -0.44
C TRP A 112 -8.93 -6.04 -1.14
N TYR A 113 -8.64 -5.43 -2.30
CA TYR A 113 -7.44 -5.70 -3.05
C TYR A 113 -6.18 -5.41 -2.22
N MET A 114 -6.14 -4.23 -1.58
CA MET A 114 -4.97 -3.83 -0.79
C MET A 114 -4.81 -4.70 0.47
N VAL A 115 -5.89 -5.17 1.09
CA VAL A 115 -5.79 -6.10 2.22
C VAL A 115 -5.25 -7.46 1.76
N LEU A 116 -5.69 -7.99 0.62
CA LEU A 116 -5.30 -9.31 0.12
C LEU A 116 -3.90 -9.35 -0.49
N TYR A 117 -3.59 -8.38 -1.35
CA TYR A 117 -2.50 -8.50 -2.30
C TYR A 117 -1.25 -7.70 -1.96
N ARG A 118 -1.33 -6.65 -1.11
CA ARG A 118 -0.19 -5.75 -0.90
C ARG A 118 1.08 -6.45 -0.43
N LYS A 119 0.97 -7.43 0.46
CA LYS A 119 2.13 -8.19 1.01
C LYS A 119 2.70 -9.19 0.00
N ILE A 120 1.86 -9.67 -0.93
CA ILE A 120 2.22 -10.65 -1.95
C ILE A 120 2.99 -9.95 -3.08
N TYR A 121 2.51 -8.78 -3.49
CA TYR A 121 3.06 -8.04 -4.62
C TYR A 121 3.92 -6.83 -4.24
N GLY A 122 4.14 -6.57 -2.95
CA GLY A 122 5.00 -5.49 -2.47
C GLY A 122 4.44 -4.07 -2.64
N ILE A 123 3.12 -3.90 -2.63
CA ILE A 123 2.45 -2.62 -2.94
C ILE A 123 2.53 -1.68 -1.75
N GLY A 124 3.39 -0.66 -1.82
CA GLY A 124 3.59 0.35 -0.77
C GLY A 124 4.14 -0.21 0.56
N VAL A 125 4.54 -1.49 0.58
CA VAL A 125 5.07 -2.19 1.75
C VAL A 125 6.14 -3.17 1.31
N ALA A 126 7.08 -3.47 2.21
CA ALA A 126 7.99 -4.59 1.98
C ALA A 126 7.20 -5.90 1.85
N THR A 127 7.64 -6.76 0.93
CA THR A 127 7.08 -8.11 0.78
C THR A 127 7.34 -8.94 2.03
N SER A 128 6.46 -9.92 2.28
CA SER A 128 6.63 -10.82 3.42
C SER A 128 7.89 -11.67 3.24
N ASN A 129 8.69 -11.82 4.30
CA ASN A 129 9.97 -12.53 4.30
C ASN A 129 10.98 -12.03 3.24
N ASN A 130 10.86 -10.77 2.79
CA ASN A 130 11.60 -10.21 1.66
C ASN A 130 11.46 -11.03 0.37
N ASP A 131 10.39 -11.84 0.24
CA ASP A 131 10.13 -12.58 -0.98
C ASP A 131 9.54 -11.66 -2.04
N ASN A 132 10.43 -11.19 -2.92
CA ASN A 132 10.05 -10.37 -4.05
C ASN A 132 9.70 -11.23 -5.28
N SER A 133 9.37 -12.52 -5.16
CA SER A 133 9.12 -13.41 -6.31
C SER A 133 7.96 -12.95 -7.20
N LEU A 134 6.95 -12.29 -6.61
CA LEU A 134 5.80 -11.72 -7.32
C LEU A 134 5.73 -10.18 -7.22
N SER A 135 6.81 -9.51 -6.81
CA SER A 135 6.78 -8.04 -6.66
C SER A 135 6.51 -7.35 -8.00
N TYR A 136 5.54 -6.42 -8.03
CA TYR A 136 5.12 -5.76 -9.28
C TYR A 136 6.25 -5.02 -9.98
N ASP A 137 7.12 -4.39 -9.22
CA ASP A 137 8.22 -3.57 -9.72
C ASP A 137 9.32 -4.35 -10.46
N LYS A 138 9.36 -5.69 -10.30
CA LYS A 138 10.26 -6.58 -11.03
C LYS A 138 9.78 -6.89 -12.46
N ASP A 139 8.50 -6.71 -12.73
CA ASP A 139 7.87 -7.16 -13.97
C ASP A 139 7.73 -6.07 -15.03
N PHE A 140 8.18 -4.84 -14.78
CA PHE A 140 8.18 -3.79 -15.81
C PHE A 140 9.20 -4.12 -16.90
N LYS A 141 8.74 -4.80 -17.95
CA LYS A 141 9.55 -5.14 -19.13
C LYS A 141 9.49 -4.02 -20.18
N THR A 142 8.43 -3.22 -20.15
CA THR A 142 8.15 -2.16 -21.13
C THR A 142 7.64 -0.88 -20.46
N GLU A 143 7.66 0.22 -21.20
CA GLU A 143 7.04 1.50 -20.81
C GLU A 143 5.52 1.34 -20.65
N GLU A 144 4.89 0.52 -21.50
CA GLU A 144 3.47 0.21 -21.43
C GLU A 144 3.10 -0.52 -20.13
N ASP A 145 3.93 -1.47 -19.68
CA ASP A 145 3.71 -2.18 -18.41
C ASP A 145 3.76 -1.20 -17.22
N TYR A 146 4.73 -0.28 -17.23
CA TYR A 146 4.83 0.77 -16.22
C TYR A 146 3.62 1.70 -16.24
N LYS A 147 3.23 2.21 -17.41
CA LYS A 147 2.08 3.12 -17.57
C LYS A 147 0.78 2.48 -17.07
N LYS A 148 0.54 1.23 -17.45
CA LYS A 148 -0.64 0.48 -17.01
C LYS A 148 -0.70 0.35 -15.49
N TYR A 149 0.43 0.04 -14.85
CA TYR A 149 0.48 -0.08 -13.40
C TYR A 149 0.36 1.28 -12.69
N TYR A 150 1.02 2.31 -13.22
CA TYR A 150 0.87 3.69 -12.75
C TYR A 150 -0.59 4.15 -12.77
N GLU A 151 -1.30 3.94 -13.89
CA GLU A 151 -2.71 4.29 -14.03
C GLU A 151 -3.62 3.46 -13.10
N ASP A 152 -3.30 2.18 -12.86
CA ASP A 152 -4.03 1.35 -11.90
C ASP A 152 -3.89 1.88 -10.46
N ILE A 153 -2.68 2.24 -10.03
CA ILE A 153 -2.44 2.83 -8.70
C ILE A 153 -3.13 4.19 -8.57
N LEU A 154 -3.03 5.06 -9.58
CA LEU A 154 -3.71 6.35 -9.58
C LEU A 154 -5.23 6.19 -9.47
N ASN A 155 -5.82 5.30 -10.27
CA ASN A 155 -7.25 5.00 -10.22
C ASN A 155 -7.69 4.49 -8.84
N ARG A 156 -6.90 3.64 -8.19
CA ARG A 156 -7.18 3.17 -6.82
C ARG A 156 -7.18 4.31 -5.81
N ILE A 157 -6.19 5.21 -5.86
CA ILE A 157 -6.14 6.41 -5.01
C ILE A 157 -7.38 7.27 -5.25
N THR A 158 -7.71 7.56 -6.51
CA THR A 158 -8.87 8.37 -6.87
C THR A 158 -10.17 7.75 -6.37
N ARG A 159 -10.38 6.45 -6.58
CA ARG A 159 -11.60 5.77 -6.12
C ARG A 159 -11.72 5.78 -4.61
N LEU A 160 -10.64 5.47 -3.89
CA LEU A 160 -10.63 5.48 -2.41
C LEU A 160 -10.79 6.89 -1.82
N GLY A 161 -10.31 7.91 -2.53
CA GLY A 161 -10.40 9.32 -2.12
C GLY A 161 -11.74 10.00 -2.46
N THR A 162 -12.52 9.42 -3.37
CA THR A 162 -13.75 10.05 -3.91
C THR A 162 -15.02 9.31 -3.52
N PHE A 163 -15.00 7.98 -3.50
CA PHE A 163 -16.20 7.19 -3.26
C PHE A 163 -16.30 6.72 -1.82
N ASP A 164 -17.47 6.91 -1.23
CA ASP A 164 -17.76 6.45 0.11
C ASP A 164 -17.81 4.92 0.18
N PHE A 165 -17.28 4.41 1.30
CA PHE A 165 -17.43 3.02 1.69
C PHE A 165 -18.77 2.89 2.42
N LYS A 166 -19.76 2.22 1.82
CA LYS A 166 -21.11 2.08 2.40
C LYS A 166 -21.20 1.06 3.53
N TYR A 167 -20.05 0.63 4.02
CA TYR A 167 -19.88 -0.50 4.91
C TYR A 167 -18.84 -0.14 5.97
N GLU A 168 -19.30 0.13 7.19
CA GLU A 168 -18.44 0.58 8.29
C GLU A 168 -18.30 -0.53 9.33
N THR A 169 -17.12 -1.13 9.38
CA THR A 169 -16.67 -1.95 10.50
C THR A 169 -15.38 -1.41 11.08
N PRO A 170 -15.02 -1.74 12.33
CA PRO A 170 -13.73 -1.36 12.91
C PRO A 170 -12.54 -1.74 12.01
N MET A 171 -12.58 -2.93 11.40
CA MET A 171 -11.55 -3.39 10.47
C MET A 171 -11.36 -2.42 9.30
N ILE A 172 -12.44 -1.83 8.81
CA ILE A 172 -12.40 -0.87 7.72
C ILE A 172 -12.02 0.50 8.25
N THR A 173 -12.78 1.07 9.19
CA THR A 173 -12.58 2.43 9.72
C THR A 173 -11.16 2.66 10.21
N ASP A 174 -10.59 1.68 10.91
CA ASP A 174 -9.28 1.83 11.54
C ASP A 174 -8.13 1.73 10.52
N ASN A 175 -8.38 1.07 9.38
CA ASN A 175 -7.33 0.74 8.39
C ASN A 175 -7.43 1.51 7.07
N LYS A 176 -8.55 2.15 6.72
CA LYS A 176 -8.68 2.80 5.39
C LYS A 176 -7.57 3.83 5.12
N LEU A 177 -7.20 4.64 6.12
CA LEU A 177 -6.09 5.59 5.95
C LEU A 177 -4.75 4.88 5.74
N GLN A 178 -4.49 3.78 6.46
CA GLN A 178 -3.28 2.99 6.22
C GLN A 178 -3.25 2.47 4.77
N ILE A 179 -4.40 2.05 4.23
CA ILE A 179 -4.51 1.61 2.84
C ILE A 179 -4.24 2.76 1.87
N MET A 180 -4.82 3.94 2.11
CA MET A 180 -4.52 5.16 1.33
C MET A 180 -3.02 5.49 1.37
N ASN A 181 -2.42 5.48 2.56
CA ASN A 181 -0.99 5.74 2.76
C ASN A 181 -0.10 4.76 1.97
N ASN A 182 -0.43 3.46 1.96
CA ASN A 182 0.34 2.49 1.16
C ASN A 182 0.19 2.74 -0.34
N LEU A 183 -1.01 3.08 -0.83
CA LEU A 183 -1.22 3.42 -2.24
C LEU A 183 -0.44 4.67 -2.63
N VAL A 184 -0.45 5.71 -1.79
CA VAL A 184 0.34 6.92 -1.99
C VAL A 184 1.84 6.61 -1.97
N GLU A 185 2.33 5.79 -1.04
CA GLU A 185 3.74 5.38 -1.01
C GLU A 185 4.13 4.65 -2.31
N GLU A 186 3.29 3.73 -2.78
CA GLU A 186 3.51 3.04 -4.06
C GLU A 186 3.56 4.02 -5.23
N TYR A 187 2.59 4.94 -5.30
CA TYR A 187 2.55 5.99 -6.32
C TYR A 187 3.84 6.81 -6.32
N LEU A 188 4.29 7.28 -5.15
CA LEU A 188 5.49 8.08 -5.03
C LEU A 188 6.75 7.28 -5.41
N ASN A 189 6.81 5.99 -5.09
CA ASN A 189 7.90 5.11 -5.51
C ASN A 189 7.93 4.93 -7.03
N LEU A 190 6.75 4.82 -7.68
CA LEU A 190 6.65 4.77 -9.13
C LEU A 190 7.13 6.07 -9.78
N VAL A 191 6.72 7.22 -9.24
CA VAL A 191 7.19 8.53 -9.71
C VAL A 191 8.70 8.68 -9.49
N TYR A 192 9.22 8.22 -8.34
CA TYR A 192 10.64 8.24 -8.05
C TYR A 192 11.45 7.43 -9.06
N LYS A 193 11.06 6.18 -9.29
CA LYS A 193 11.71 5.26 -10.23
C LYS A 193 11.74 5.88 -11.63
N PHE A 194 10.63 6.48 -12.05
CA PHE A 194 10.53 7.18 -13.31
C PHE A 194 11.49 8.38 -13.39
N MET A 195 11.47 9.26 -12.39
CA MET A 195 12.37 10.39 -12.30
C MET A 195 13.83 9.94 -12.36
N TYR A 196 14.20 8.93 -11.58
CA TYR A 196 15.55 8.38 -11.54
C TYR A 196 15.98 7.81 -12.90
N ASP A 197 15.17 6.96 -13.53
CA ASP A 197 15.48 6.38 -14.83
C ASP A 197 15.52 7.44 -15.95
N TYR A 198 14.68 8.47 -15.88
CA TYR A 198 14.72 9.61 -16.78
C TYR A 198 15.99 10.46 -16.59
N PHE A 199 16.32 10.87 -15.35
CA PHE A 199 17.43 11.79 -15.07
C PHE A 199 18.80 11.13 -15.17
N GLU A 200 18.98 9.91 -14.66
CA GLU A 200 20.29 9.26 -14.60
C GLU A 200 20.56 8.38 -15.81
N LYS A 201 19.54 7.74 -16.39
CA LYS A 201 19.72 6.73 -17.46
C LYS A 201 19.32 7.20 -18.85
N LYS A 202 18.90 8.45 -19.03
CA LYS A 202 18.39 8.99 -20.31
C LYS A 202 17.31 8.08 -20.91
N SER A 203 16.38 7.63 -20.08
CA SER A 203 15.24 6.84 -20.55
C SER A 203 14.45 7.62 -21.61
N ASN A 204 13.95 6.92 -22.63
CA ASN A 204 13.00 7.47 -23.61
C ASN A 204 11.62 7.82 -22.99
N LEU A 205 11.41 7.48 -21.71
CA LEU A 205 10.26 7.87 -20.91
C LEU A 205 10.22 9.39 -20.73
N ILE A 206 9.65 10.12 -21.69
CA ILE A 206 9.44 11.56 -21.56
C ILE A 206 8.48 11.80 -20.39
N LEU A 207 8.85 12.72 -19.49
CA LEU A 207 7.96 13.28 -18.48
C LEU A 207 6.75 13.94 -19.18
N ASP A 208 5.63 13.21 -19.28
CA ASP A 208 4.35 13.76 -19.71
C ASP A 208 3.94 14.89 -18.73
N LYS A 209 3.40 15.99 -19.25
CA LYS A 209 2.83 17.06 -18.41
C LYS A 209 1.75 16.53 -17.47
N ARG A 210 1.11 15.42 -17.83
CA ARG A 210 0.11 14.72 -17.02
C ARG A 210 0.60 14.35 -15.61
N TYR A 211 1.88 14.04 -15.40
CA TYR A 211 2.38 13.66 -14.06
C TYR A 211 2.28 14.79 -13.02
N LEU A 212 2.45 16.05 -13.43
CA LEU A 212 2.28 17.19 -12.53
C LEU A 212 0.81 17.41 -12.18
N GLU A 213 -0.10 17.18 -13.12
CA GLU A 213 -1.55 17.23 -12.89
C GLU A 213 -1.98 16.09 -11.96
N ASP A 214 -1.49 14.88 -12.21
CA ASP A 214 -1.81 13.68 -11.44
C ASP A 214 -1.33 13.81 -9.98
N ILE A 215 -0.09 14.27 -9.74
CA ILE A 215 0.39 14.45 -8.36
C ILE A 215 -0.36 15.57 -7.62
N ASN A 216 -0.77 16.62 -8.32
CA ASN A 216 -1.64 17.66 -7.75
C ASN A 216 -3.01 17.08 -7.37
N SER A 217 -3.59 16.24 -8.24
CA SER A 217 -4.84 15.54 -7.98
C SER A 217 -4.73 14.63 -6.75
N VAL A 218 -3.67 13.81 -6.68
CA VAL A 218 -3.36 12.94 -5.53
C VAL A 218 -3.25 13.75 -4.24
N TYR A 219 -2.54 14.89 -4.26
CA TYR A 219 -2.42 15.75 -3.07
C TYR A 219 -3.78 16.26 -2.58
N ASN A 220 -4.61 16.77 -3.50
CA ASN A 220 -5.92 17.31 -3.15
C ASN A 220 -6.87 16.22 -2.63
N LEU A 221 -6.86 15.05 -3.26
CA LEU A 221 -7.62 13.88 -2.81
C LEU A 221 -7.17 13.43 -1.42
N TYR A 222 -5.86 13.32 -1.19
CA TYR A 222 -5.31 12.94 0.11
C TYR A 222 -5.73 13.91 1.21
N LYS A 223 -5.62 15.22 0.96
CA LYS A 223 -6.03 16.25 1.92
C LYS A 223 -7.52 16.19 2.22
N HIS A 224 -8.36 16.02 1.19
CA HIS A 224 -9.80 15.86 1.37
C HIS A 224 -10.12 14.61 2.21
N TYR A 225 -9.44 13.50 1.90
CA TYR A 225 -9.55 12.26 2.63
C TYR A 225 -9.22 12.41 4.12
N LEU A 226 -8.13 13.11 4.45
CA LEU A 226 -7.75 13.39 5.85
C LEU A 226 -8.81 14.18 6.61
N ILE A 227 -9.39 15.21 5.98
CA ILE A 227 -10.43 16.05 6.60
C ILE A 227 -11.69 15.23 6.91
N ASN A 228 -12.11 14.37 5.98
CA ASN A 228 -13.35 13.61 6.13
C ASN A 228 -13.25 12.48 7.16
N ASN A 229 -12.05 12.02 7.52
CA ASN A 229 -11.85 10.88 8.41
C ASN A 229 -11.40 11.28 9.85
N ASP A 230 -11.30 12.58 10.17
CA ASP A 230 -10.93 13.14 11.50
C ASP A 230 -9.75 12.41 12.18
N ASP A 231 -8.71 12.10 11.40
CA ASP A 231 -7.66 11.20 11.86
C ASP A 231 -6.63 11.90 12.75
N LYS A 232 -6.37 11.30 13.92
CA LYS A 232 -5.48 11.85 14.96
C LYS A 232 -4.00 11.53 14.76
N ARG A 233 -3.61 10.79 13.71
CA ARG A 233 -2.21 10.48 13.36
C ARG A 233 -1.52 11.66 12.68
N VAL A 234 -1.39 12.76 13.42
CA VAL A 234 -0.86 14.04 12.90
C VAL A 234 0.51 13.87 12.23
N ILE A 235 1.41 13.06 12.81
CA ILE A 235 2.77 12.84 12.28
C ILE A 235 2.72 12.13 10.92
N ASP A 236 2.03 11.00 10.83
CA ASP A 236 1.92 10.22 9.59
C ASP A 236 1.29 11.05 8.47
N ASN A 237 0.21 11.77 8.79
CA ASN A 237 -0.49 12.63 7.85
C ASN A 237 0.44 13.72 7.29
N LYS A 238 1.15 14.42 8.18
CA LYS A 238 2.11 15.46 7.79
C LYS A 238 3.28 14.88 7.00
N TYR A 239 3.74 13.68 7.34
CA TYR A 239 4.77 12.99 6.59
C TYR A 239 4.37 12.76 5.14
N PHE A 240 3.17 12.23 4.89
CA PHE A 240 2.68 12.02 3.53
C PHE A 240 2.42 13.33 2.78
N GLU A 241 1.89 14.36 3.45
CA GLU A 241 1.73 15.69 2.82
C GLU A 241 3.09 16.26 2.37
N ILE A 242 4.13 16.20 3.22
CA ILE A 242 5.49 16.66 2.89
C ILE A 242 6.06 15.85 1.74
N ARG A 243 5.93 14.51 1.77
CA ARG A 243 6.37 13.61 0.71
C ARG A 243 5.72 13.99 -0.63
N ILE A 244 4.40 14.08 -0.71
CA ILE A 244 3.70 14.39 -1.97
C ILE A 244 4.12 15.77 -2.50
N LEU A 245 4.11 16.80 -1.66
CA LEU A 245 4.48 18.17 -2.06
C LEU A 245 5.93 18.28 -2.52
N SER A 246 6.83 17.49 -1.93
CA SER A 246 8.22 17.46 -2.35
C SER A 246 8.41 16.80 -3.72
N TYR A 247 7.68 15.73 -3.99
CA TYR A 247 7.68 15.11 -5.32
C TYR A 247 7.07 16.05 -6.37
N LEU A 248 6.02 16.80 -6.02
CA LEU A 248 5.43 17.81 -6.89
C LEU A 248 6.46 18.88 -7.26
N LEU A 249 7.17 19.44 -6.26
CA LEU A 249 8.24 20.41 -6.51
C LEU A 249 9.36 19.82 -7.36
N SER A 250 9.77 18.58 -7.09
CA SER A 250 10.78 17.87 -7.90
C SER A 250 10.33 17.69 -9.35
N ILE A 251 9.07 17.32 -9.58
CA ILE A 251 8.50 17.19 -10.93
C ILE A 251 8.45 18.56 -11.61
N ASP A 252 7.91 19.59 -10.96
CA ASP A 252 7.81 20.95 -11.53
C ASP A 252 9.18 21.46 -11.98
N MET A 253 10.18 21.43 -11.09
CA MET A 253 11.55 21.85 -11.39
C MET A 253 12.13 21.20 -12.65
N ASN A 254 11.89 19.90 -12.80
CA ASN A 254 12.54 19.09 -13.81
C ASN A 254 11.75 19.02 -15.13
N GLN A 255 10.42 19.11 -15.08
CA GLN A 255 9.57 19.08 -16.27
C GLN A 255 9.59 20.40 -17.02
N THR A 256 9.48 21.52 -16.30
CA THR A 256 9.34 22.85 -16.91
C THR A 256 10.68 23.53 -17.13
N LEU A 257 11.76 22.98 -16.56
CA LEU A 257 13.09 23.60 -16.43
C LEU A 257 13.05 24.98 -15.76
N LYS A 258 11.92 25.35 -15.14
CA LYS A 258 11.66 26.65 -14.52
C LYS A 258 10.73 26.50 -13.33
N ILE A 259 11.22 26.86 -12.15
CA ILE A 259 10.41 26.84 -10.94
C ILE A 259 9.30 27.90 -11.03
N ASP A 260 8.05 27.49 -10.86
CA ASP A 260 6.96 28.44 -10.65
C ASP A 260 7.02 29.01 -9.22
N CYS A 261 7.78 30.09 -9.03
CA CYS A 261 7.94 30.76 -7.73
C CYS A 261 6.63 31.31 -7.14
N GLN A 262 5.51 31.26 -7.87
CA GLN A 262 4.18 31.65 -7.39
C GLN A 262 3.31 30.45 -6.99
N ASN A 263 3.80 29.22 -7.15
CA ASN A 263 3.03 28.04 -6.80
C ASN A 263 2.74 27.99 -5.29
N PRO A 264 1.45 28.08 -4.86
CA PRO A 264 1.10 28.14 -3.44
C PRO A 264 1.45 26.84 -2.69
N LYS A 265 1.66 25.73 -3.40
CA LYS A 265 2.04 24.43 -2.81
C LYS A 265 3.43 24.46 -2.16
N TYR A 266 4.31 25.37 -2.56
CA TYR A 266 5.63 25.52 -1.93
C TYR A 266 5.52 26.12 -0.53
N LYS A 267 4.60 27.07 -0.34
CA LYS A 267 4.27 27.59 0.99
C LYS A 267 3.56 26.55 1.85
N GLU A 268 2.71 25.72 1.24
CA GLU A 268 2.06 24.58 1.93
C GLU A 268 3.09 23.54 2.40
N LEU A 269 4.13 23.26 1.60
CA LEU A 269 5.25 22.40 1.99
C LEU A 269 5.99 22.96 3.21
N PHE A 270 6.36 24.24 3.18
CA PHE A 270 7.05 24.89 4.28
C PHE A 270 6.22 24.88 5.56
N LYS A 271 4.93 25.20 5.46
CA LYS A 271 4.01 25.13 6.58
C LYS A 271 4.00 23.72 7.20
N ASN A 272 3.90 22.68 6.38
CA ASN A 272 3.87 21.31 6.89
C ASN A 272 5.18 20.90 7.59
N ILE A 273 6.34 21.37 7.10
CA ILE A 273 7.63 21.16 7.76
C ILE A 273 7.69 21.86 9.12
N THR A 274 7.20 23.10 9.22
CA THR A 274 7.11 23.83 10.50
C THR A 274 6.12 23.18 11.45
N ASP A 275 4.95 22.76 10.96
CA ASP A 275 3.93 22.09 11.77
C ASP A 275 4.47 20.79 12.38
N ILE A 276 5.13 19.94 11.59
CA ILE A 276 5.68 18.68 12.08
C ILE A 276 6.91 18.90 12.99
N GLU A 277 7.69 19.96 12.79
CA GLU A 277 8.76 20.35 13.72
C GLU A 277 8.18 20.71 15.09
N ASN A 278 7.16 21.56 15.13
CA ASN A 278 6.50 21.97 16.38
C ASN A 278 5.91 20.78 17.14
N VAL A 279 5.37 19.79 16.42
CA VAL A 279 4.94 18.53 17.03
C VAL A 279 6.14 17.78 17.59
N SER A 280 7.22 17.65 16.82
CA SER A 280 8.41 16.87 17.20
C SER A 280 9.15 17.41 18.43
N ILE A 281 9.21 18.74 18.62
CA ILE A 281 9.88 19.37 19.76
C ILE A 281 9.23 18.97 21.10
N ASN A 282 7.93 18.63 21.07
CA ASN A 282 7.18 18.25 22.25
C ASN A 282 7.15 16.73 22.52
N LEU A 283 7.89 15.94 21.72
CA LEU A 283 7.95 14.49 21.87
C LEU A 283 9.21 14.07 22.64
N GLU A 284 9.06 13.10 23.55
CA GLU A 284 10.23 12.45 24.15
C GLU A 284 10.97 11.61 23.09
N PRO A 285 12.30 11.45 23.19
CA PRO A 285 13.12 10.76 22.18
C PRO A 285 12.66 9.32 21.85
N GLU A 286 12.01 8.63 22.79
CA GLU A 286 11.49 7.27 22.59
C GLU A 286 10.23 7.21 21.70
N TYR A 287 9.53 8.34 21.54
CA TYR A 287 8.37 8.47 20.65
C TYR A 287 8.74 9.03 19.27
N TYR A 288 10.04 9.17 18.99
CA TYR A 288 10.51 9.67 17.70
C TYR A 288 10.28 8.61 16.62
N SER A 289 9.29 8.84 15.77
CA SER A 289 8.89 7.88 14.75
C SER A 289 9.88 7.81 13.59
N LYS A 290 9.79 6.73 12.79
CA LYS A 290 10.63 6.55 11.59
C LYS A 290 10.39 7.65 10.56
N GLU A 291 9.17 8.17 10.51
CA GLU A 291 8.72 9.25 9.64
C GLU A 291 9.45 10.56 10.00
N LEU A 292 9.54 10.89 11.30
CA LEU A 292 10.31 12.03 11.78
C LEU A 292 11.80 11.86 11.50
N GLU A 293 12.36 10.65 11.71
CA GLU A 293 13.76 10.35 11.35
C GLU A 293 14.01 10.59 9.86
N TYR A 294 13.08 10.19 9.00
CA TYR A 294 13.20 10.39 7.57
C TYR A 294 13.20 11.88 7.17
N ILE A 295 12.33 12.69 7.81
CA ILE A 295 12.19 14.12 7.50
C ILE A 295 13.30 14.98 8.09
N PHE A 296 13.78 14.66 9.29
CA PHE A 296 14.70 15.52 10.07
C PHE A 296 16.11 14.96 10.27
N ARG A 297 16.33 13.65 10.14
CA ARG A 297 17.70 13.06 10.17
C ARG A 297 18.19 12.63 8.79
N LYS A 298 17.32 12.10 7.92
CA LYS A 298 17.66 11.68 6.54
C LYS A 298 17.27 12.74 5.51
N THR A 299 17.59 14.00 5.80
CA THR A 299 16.98 15.18 5.17
C THR A 299 17.65 15.66 3.88
N SER A 300 18.74 15.04 3.46
CA SER A 300 19.57 15.52 2.34
C SER A 300 18.73 15.82 1.09
N TRP A 301 17.80 14.92 0.75
CA TRP A 301 16.88 15.08 -0.37
C TRP A 301 15.99 16.33 -0.22
N LEU A 302 15.37 16.53 0.94
CA LEU A 302 14.47 17.65 1.23
C LEU A 302 15.25 18.97 1.31
N LYS A 303 16.42 18.97 1.94
CA LYS A 303 17.32 20.14 1.98
C LYS A 303 17.71 20.61 0.60
N ASN A 304 18.15 19.69 -0.27
CA ASN A 304 18.56 20.02 -1.62
C ASN A 304 17.40 20.57 -2.44
N LEU A 305 16.21 19.98 -2.26
CA LEU A 305 14.99 20.45 -2.89
C LEU A 305 14.60 21.85 -2.42
N VAL A 306 14.57 22.11 -1.12
CA VAL A 306 14.27 23.45 -0.57
C VAL A 306 15.30 24.49 -1.00
N LYS A 307 16.60 24.15 -1.05
CA LYS A 307 17.66 25.04 -1.53
C LYS A 307 17.45 25.50 -2.97
N SER A 308 16.82 24.69 -3.82
CA SER A 308 16.57 25.06 -5.21
C SER A 308 15.63 26.26 -5.34
N LEU A 309 14.78 26.49 -4.33
CA LEU A 309 13.85 27.62 -4.27
C LEU A 309 14.52 28.93 -3.85
N ASN A 310 15.83 28.95 -3.53
CA ASN A 310 16.55 30.18 -3.15
C ASN A 310 16.51 31.28 -4.21
N ASN A 311 16.34 30.91 -5.48
CA ASN A 311 16.24 31.86 -6.59
C ASN A 311 14.85 32.53 -6.68
N CYS A 312 13.86 32.02 -5.94
CA CYS A 312 12.54 32.62 -5.83
C CYS A 312 12.57 33.73 -4.78
N ALA A 313 12.66 34.99 -5.24
CA ALA A 313 12.68 36.15 -4.35
C ALA A 313 11.47 36.19 -3.38
N SER A 314 10.30 35.72 -3.82
CA SER A 314 9.06 35.65 -3.05
C SER A 314 9.05 34.60 -1.93
N LEU A 315 10.03 33.68 -1.90
CA LEU A 315 10.10 32.56 -0.96
C LEU A 315 11.40 32.58 -0.13
N LYS A 316 12.25 33.58 -0.34
CA LYS A 316 13.63 33.57 0.18
C LYS A 316 13.69 33.51 1.71
N GLU A 317 12.81 34.24 2.38
CA GLU A 317 12.74 34.24 3.85
C GLU A 317 12.24 32.90 4.37
N GLU A 318 11.14 32.38 3.81
CA GLU A 318 10.62 31.07 4.21
C GLU A 318 11.64 29.94 3.96
N VAL A 319 12.34 29.95 2.82
CA VAL A 319 13.40 28.98 2.51
C VAL A 319 14.51 29.01 3.56
N PHE A 320 14.94 30.20 3.99
CA PHE A 320 15.97 30.34 5.01
C PHE A 320 15.55 29.74 6.35
N GLU A 321 14.32 30.01 6.80
CA GLU A 321 13.80 29.44 8.04
C GLU A 321 13.65 27.92 7.97
N ILE A 322 13.10 27.38 6.88
CA ILE A 322 13.00 25.92 6.69
C ILE A 322 14.38 25.25 6.68
N LEU A 323 15.38 25.85 6.05
CA LEU A 323 16.73 25.30 6.06
C LEU A 323 17.35 25.28 7.46
N LYS A 324 17.05 26.26 8.33
CA LYS A 324 17.46 26.19 9.74
C LYS A 324 16.85 24.99 10.44
N ILE A 325 15.54 24.78 10.27
CA ILE A 325 14.82 23.63 10.86
C ILE A 325 15.48 22.33 10.44
N LEU A 326 15.68 22.13 9.13
CA LEU A 326 16.24 20.89 8.60
C LEU A 326 17.72 20.68 8.99
N ASN A 327 18.45 21.75 9.33
CA ASN A 327 19.87 21.69 9.73
C ASN A 327 20.10 21.50 11.24
N LYS A 328 19.05 21.42 12.05
CA LYS A 328 19.19 21.03 13.47
C LYS A 328 19.68 19.57 13.53
N GLU A 329 20.91 19.37 13.98
CA GLU A 329 21.47 18.04 14.26
C GLU A 329 21.02 17.52 15.62
#